data_AF-A0A495V7Z5-F1
#
_entry.id   AF-A0A495V7Z5-F1
#
_cell.length_a   1.000
_cell.length_b   1.000
_cell.length_c   1.000
_cell.angle_alpha   90.00
_cell.angle_beta   90.00
_cell.angle_gamma   90.00
#
_symmetry.space_group_name_H-M   'P 1'
#
loop_
_entity.id
_entity.type
_entity.pdbx_description
1 polymer ?
#
loop_
_entity_poly.entity_id
_entity_poly.type
_entity_poly.pdbx_seq_one_letter_code
_entity_poly.pdbx_strand_id
1 'polypeptide(L)'
;MSHRQSEDERRAIAAHFDCGYYLATNSDVRDAGIDALSHFLDFGWREGRNPSRFFDTSYYLAKNPDVAAAGINPLLHFIWAGSQEGRQRRRPLDAFRRQLEDSVSLRVKAKRWAEGAEHAPTISTSALSDAIAITAGRGLILSLSHDDYARNYGGVQLVIGDEQAAFSRAGWRYLHISPAIPLPMLANPQPTDDFVVSLRLDSEWIGVASFVDLIAVIAEQRRQGIDVRSVIHHLMGFAPELVFELLYASPDSRPIVWIHDFFTICPSYALMRNDVDYCGAPQPMSAACSICSYGEERKPHLKRVREFFEAMQPSVLAPSEIALTLWRSSGCLPHAQGCVRPIARIVTAPSQRPTETSPSGKPLRVAHLGARAFLKGWSIFEDLALRLANDGRYEFLQLGSPDSGSPLPSFIRNIPVIVDTKQRNAMIDAIAEARIDIVVSWQLWPETFSLSVHEALAGGAFVVARTSAGNVWPAVEANAPDQGCAVPDETALFDLFEGDRLRVLVDSSPKLRGALLPVEVTANWLRTQSTRRPQPSLTIAEDNQTDS
;
A
#
# COMPACT_ATOMS: atom_id res chain seq x y z
N MET A 1 -24.19 24.65 41.88
CA MET A 1 -24.25 23.29 41.27
C MET A 1 -24.30 23.35 39.74
N SER A 2 -25.15 24.20 39.13
CA SER A 2 -25.30 24.33 37.66
C SER A 2 -24.00 24.66 36.87
N HIS A 3 -23.12 25.55 37.37
CA HIS A 3 -21.92 25.95 36.61
C HIS A 3 -20.86 24.83 36.48
N ARG A 4 -20.67 24.01 37.53
CA ARG A 4 -19.76 22.85 37.50
C ARG A 4 -20.26 21.77 36.54
N GLN A 5 -21.56 21.51 36.56
CA GLN A 5 -22.19 20.53 35.67
C GLN A 5 -22.04 20.93 34.20
N SER A 6 -22.24 22.21 33.87
CA SER A 6 -22.04 22.75 32.52
C SER A 6 -20.56 22.68 32.06
N GLU A 7 -19.60 22.87 32.97
CA GLU A 7 -18.17 22.69 32.65
C GLU A 7 -17.80 21.22 32.41
N ASP A 8 -18.35 20.29 33.20
CA ASP A 8 -18.12 18.86 33.03
C ASP A 8 -18.72 18.35 31.70
N GLU A 9 -19.91 18.82 31.31
CA GLU A 9 -20.55 18.56 30.02
C GLU A 9 -19.70 19.05 28.85
N ARG A 10 -19.26 20.31 28.93
CA ARG A 10 -18.39 20.93 27.92
C ARG A 10 -17.10 20.15 27.77
N ARG A 11 -16.46 19.74 28.87
CA ARG A 11 -15.23 18.96 28.85
C ARG A 11 -15.43 17.58 28.23
N ALA A 12 -16.54 16.91 28.56
CA ALA A 12 -16.88 15.61 27.98
C ALA A 12 -17.08 15.70 26.46
N ILE A 13 -17.86 16.68 25.99
CA ILE A 13 -18.08 16.89 24.55
C ILE A 13 -16.77 17.28 23.85
N ALA A 14 -15.99 18.20 24.42
CA ALA A 14 -14.73 18.66 23.84
C ALA A 14 -13.74 17.51 23.56
N ALA A 15 -13.70 16.48 24.41
CA ALA A 15 -12.85 15.32 24.22
C ALA A 15 -13.22 14.48 22.99
N HIS A 16 -14.48 14.53 22.55
CA HIS A 16 -15.02 13.78 21.40
C HIS A 16 -15.40 14.67 20.20
N PHE A 17 -15.11 15.96 20.29
CA PHE A 17 -15.38 16.96 19.25
C PHE A 17 -14.15 17.16 18.36
N ASP A 18 -14.35 17.13 17.05
CA ASP A 18 -13.30 17.36 16.07
C ASP A 18 -13.52 18.74 15.41
N CYS A 19 -12.80 19.75 15.92
CA CYS A 19 -12.92 21.13 15.45
C CYS A 19 -12.57 21.25 13.96
N GLY A 20 -11.52 20.56 13.50
CA GLY A 20 -11.09 20.59 12.11
C GLY A 20 -12.15 20.01 11.18
N TYR A 21 -12.71 18.84 11.55
CA TYR A 21 -13.83 18.24 10.84
C TYR A 21 -15.04 19.17 10.82
N TYR A 22 -15.43 19.71 11.97
CA TYR A 22 -16.63 20.51 12.11
C TYR A 22 -16.57 21.75 11.22
N LEU A 23 -15.45 22.48 11.20
CA LEU A 23 -15.29 23.67 10.36
C LEU A 23 -15.13 23.31 8.87
N ALA A 24 -14.59 22.14 8.55
CA ALA A 24 -14.50 21.67 7.16
C ALA A 24 -15.88 21.32 6.58
N THR A 25 -16.78 20.74 7.38
CA THR A 25 -18.14 20.38 6.96
C THR A 25 -19.15 21.53 7.05
N ASN A 26 -18.84 22.56 7.83
CA ASN A 26 -19.75 23.67 8.14
C ASN A 26 -19.10 25.00 7.76
N SER A 27 -19.06 25.29 6.45
CA SER A 27 -18.42 26.50 5.92
C SER A 27 -19.04 27.79 6.45
N ASP A 28 -20.34 27.81 6.72
CA ASP A 28 -21.03 28.93 7.33
C ASP A 28 -20.49 29.29 8.73
N VAL A 29 -20.21 28.28 9.57
CA VAL A 29 -19.61 28.48 10.90
C VAL A 29 -18.17 28.98 10.78
N ARG A 30 -17.41 28.38 9.86
CA ARG A 30 -16.02 28.77 9.58
C ARG A 30 -15.92 30.20 9.07
N ASP A 31 -16.72 30.55 8.08
CA ASP A 31 -16.67 31.84 7.40
C ASP A 31 -17.20 32.96 8.31
N ALA A 32 -18.09 32.63 9.26
CA ALA A 32 -18.53 33.55 10.32
C ALA A 32 -17.52 33.69 11.48
N GLY A 33 -16.44 32.89 11.52
CA GLY A 33 -15.42 32.94 12.58
C GLY A 33 -15.94 32.54 13.97
N ILE A 34 -17.01 31.74 14.05
CA ILE A 34 -17.62 31.32 15.31
C ILE A 34 -16.79 30.17 15.92
N ASP A 35 -16.63 30.18 17.25
CA ASP A 35 -16.01 29.04 17.95
C ASP A 35 -16.79 27.75 17.71
N ALA A 36 -16.14 26.76 17.10
CA ALA A 36 -16.79 25.54 16.62
C ALA A 36 -17.45 24.72 17.74
N LEU A 37 -16.76 24.57 18.87
CA LEU A 37 -17.27 23.81 20.01
C LEU A 37 -18.48 24.51 20.63
N SER A 38 -18.41 25.83 20.82
CA SER A 38 -19.51 26.63 21.36
C SER A 38 -20.72 26.59 20.42
N HIS A 39 -20.50 26.76 19.10
CA HIS A 39 -21.56 26.59 18.11
C HIS A 39 -22.21 25.20 18.21
N PHE A 40 -21.42 24.13 18.31
CA PHE A 40 -21.99 22.79 18.41
C PHE A 40 -22.86 22.62 19.66
N LEU A 41 -22.38 23.08 20.82
CA LEU A 41 -23.09 23.00 22.11
C LEU A 41 -24.43 23.76 22.08
N ASP A 42 -24.43 24.96 21.50
CA ASP A 42 -25.56 25.88 21.54
C ASP A 42 -26.57 25.62 20.41
N PHE A 43 -26.10 25.27 19.21
CA PHE A 43 -26.93 25.20 18.00
C PHE A 43 -26.72 23.90 17.21
N GLY A 44 -25.47 23.51 16.98
CA GLY A 44 -25.11 22.52 15.96
C GLY A 44 -25.79 21.16 16.14
N TRP A 45 -25.88 20.65 17.37
CA TRP A 45 -26.55 19.37 17.59
C TRP A 45 -28.07 19.41 17.33
N ARG A 46 -28.71 20.57 17.51
CA ARG A 46 -30.15 20.78 17.21
C ARG A 46 -30.39 20.93 15.71
N GLU A 47 -29.39 21.44 14.99
CA GLU A 47 -29.36 21.52 13.54
C GLU A 47 -28.98 20.19 12.87
N GLY A 48 -28.74 19.13 13.66
CA GLY A 48 -28.36 17.81 13.15
C GLY A 48 -26.92 17.71 12.67
N ARG A 49 -26.07 18.70 12.97
CA ARG A 49 -24.65 18.73 12.57
C ARG A 49 -23.85 17.72 13.36
N ASN A 50 -22.90 17.07 12.68
CA ASN A 50 -22.06 16.05 13.29
C ASN A 50 -20.87 16.71 14.02
N PRO A 51 -20.62 16.40 15.30
CA PRO A 51 -19.50 16.96 16.06
C PRO A 51 -18.13 16.41 15.62
N SER A 52 -18.14 15.26 14.98
CA SER A 52 -16.97 14.58 14.43
C SER A 52 -17.41 13.54 13.41
N ARG A 53 -16.47 13.00 12.64
CA ARG A 53 -16.70 11.86 11.71
C ARG A 53 -17.16 10.56 12.39
N PHE A 54 -17.25 10.55 13.71
CA PHE A 54 -17.53 9.40 14.54
C PHE A 54 -18.92 9.36 15.14
N PHE A 55 -19.65 10.46 15.04
CA PHE A 55 -20.97 10.61 15.61
C PHE A 55 -21.91 11.22 14.58
N ASP A 56 -22.94 10.47 14.18
CA ASP A 56 -24.00 10.97 13.31
C ASP A 56 -25.16 11.43 14.20
N THR A 57 -25.21 12.75 14.43
CA THR A 57 -26.20 13.40 15.30
C THR A 57 -27.63 13.08 14.87
N SER A 58 -27.89 13.22 13.57
CA SER A 58 -29.21 13.01 12.99
C SER A 58 -29.63 11.54 13.10
N TYR A 59 -28.72 10.62 12.80
CA TYR A 59 -28.96 9.19 12.95
C TYR A 59 -29.20 8.80 14.41
N TYR A 60 -28.38 9.30 15.34
CA TYR A 60 -28.51 8.97 16.76
C TYR A 60 -29.86 9.41 17.31
N LEU A 61 -30.30 10.64 17.01
CA LEU A 61 -31.61 11.14 17.44
C LEU A 61 -32.76 10.35 16.78
N ALA A 62 -32.62 10.00 15.50
CA ALA A 62 -33.63 9.20 14.81
C ALA A 62 -33.78 7.77 15.36
N LYS A 63 -32.68 7.18 15.85
CA LYS A 63 -32.69 5.84 16.46
C LYS A 63 -33.04 5.82 17.94
N ASN A 64 -32.92 6.97 18.61
CA ASN A 64 -33.15 7.12 20.04
C ASN A 64 -34.22 8.20 20.29
N PRO A 65 -35.51 7.90 19.99
CA PRO A 65 -36.58 8.88 20.08
C PRO A 65 -36.81 9.37 21.52
N ASP A 66 -36.41 8.58 22.52
CA ASP A 66 -36.37 8.96 23.94
C ASP A 66 -35.41 10.13 24.19
N VAL A 67 -34.20 10.09 23.61
CA VAL A 67 -33.20 11.16 23.72
C VAL A 67 -33.68 12.41 23.00
N ALA A 68 -34.27 12.24 21.81
CA ALA A 68 -34.83 13.32 21.03
C ALA A 68 -35.99 14.02 21.77
N ALA A 69 -36.92 13.25 22.34
CA ALA A 69 -38.05 13.79 23.11
C ALA A 69 -37.59 14.49 24.40
N ALA A 70 -36.51 14.01 25.04
CA ALA A 70 -35.93 14.64 26.21
C ALA A 70 -35.14 15.92 25.90
N GLY A 71 -34.85 16.22 24.63
CA GLY A 71 -34.07 17.39 24.23
C GLY A 71 -32.63 17.38 24.77
N ILE A 72 -32.06 16.20 25.00
CA ILE A 72 -30.70 16.04 25.52
C ILE A 72 -29.71 16.08 24.35
N ASN A 73 -28.55 16.71 24.55
CA ASN A 73 -27.47 16.67 23.56
C ASN A 73 -27.09 15.21 23.26
N PRO A 74 -27.18 14.75 21.99
CA PRO A 74 -27.03 13.34 21.66
C PRO A 74 -25.60 12.82 21.87
N LEU A 75 -24.58 13.64 21.62
CA LEU A 75 -23.19 13.26 21.88
C LEU A 75 -22.96 13.09 23.39
N LEU A 76 -23.48 14.01 24.21
CA LEU A 76 -23.37 13.92 25.67
C LEU A 76 -24.05 12.65 26.20
N HIS A 77 -25.29 12.39 25.75
CA HIS A 77 -26.01 11.17 26.11
C HIS A 77 -25.19 9.92 25.75
N PHE A 78 -24.64 9.89 24.54
CA PHE A 78 -23.85 8.74 24.09
C PHE A 78 -22.62 8.50 24.98
N ILE A 79 -21.88 9.57 25.33
CA ILE A 79 -20.68 9.49 26.18
C ILE A 79 -21.02 8.93 27.57
N TRP A 80 -22.11 9.40 28.18
CA TRP A 80 -22.44 9.05 29.57
C TRP A 80 -23.23 7.76 29.75
N ALA A 81 -24.09 7.40 28.79
CA ALA A 81 -24.99 6.27 28.93
C ALA A 81 -25.08 5.44 27.65
N GLY A 82 -25.28 6.09 26.50
CA GLY A 82 -25.61 5.42 25.25
C GLY A 82 -24.58 4.38 24.79
N SER A 83 -23.29 4.62 25.03
CA SER A 83 -22.24 3.64 24.73
C SER A 83 -22.38 2.35 25.55
N GLN A 84 -22.71 2.45 26.85
CA GLN A 84 -22.88 1.29 27.74
C GLN A 84 -24.20 0.55 27.47
N GLU A 85 -25.19 1.27 26.96
CA GLU A 85 -26.46 0.70 26.49
C GLU A 85 -26.35 0.03 25.11
N GLY A 86 -25.18 0.09 24.46
CA GLY A 86 -24.97 -0.45 23.11
C GLY A 86 -25.66 0.35 22.00
N ARG A 87 -26.02 1.62 22.24
CA ARG A 87 -26.65 2.49 21.23
C ARG A 87 -25.66 2.83 20.12
N GLN A 88 -26.10 2.70 18.88
CA GLN A 88 -25.26 3.00 17.71
C GLN A 88 -25.12 4.52 17.54
N ARG A 89 -23.90 5.04 17.66
CA ARG A 89 -23.56 6.47 17.48
C ARG A 89 -23.54 6.96 16.04
N ARG A 90 -23.45 6.03 15.08
CA ARG A 90 -23.40 6.31 13.65
C ARG A 90 -23.98 5.14 12.87
N ARG A 91 -24.29 5.38 11.60
CA ARG A 91 -24.75 4.33 10.70
C ARG A 91 -23.71 3.21 10.60
N PRO A 92 -24.11 1.93 10.63
CA PRO A 92 -23.22 0.85 10.22
C PRO A 92 -22.64 1.12 8.83
N LEU A 93 -21.37 0.76 8.62
CA LEU A 93 -20.65 0.92 7.35
C LEU A 93 -20.54 2.38 6.84
N ASP A 94 -20.71 3.38 7.70
CA ASP A 94 -20.63 4.80 7.33
C ASP A 94 -19.30 5.18 6.64
N ALA A 95 -18.18 4.63 7.11
CA ALA A 95 -16.88 4.83 6.47
C ALA A 95 -16.83 4.25 5.04
N PHE A 96 -17.43 3.09 4.81
CA PHE A 96 -17.51 2.46 3.48
C PHE A 96 -18.44 3.25 2.55
N ARG A 97 -19.58 3.72 3.08
CA ARG A 97 -20.49 4.59 2.34
C ARG A 97 -19.79 5.85 1.88
N ARG A 98 -19.11 6.58 2.79
CA ARG A 98 -18.38 7.81 2.42
C ARG A 98 -17.32 7.56 1.37
N GLN A 99 -16.53 6.49 1.55
CA GLN A 99 -15.52 6.09 0.58
C GLN A 99 -16.13 5.81 -0.82
N LEU A 100 -17.34 5.24 -0.87
CA LEU A 100 -18.08 5.03 -2.11
C LEU A 100 -18.63 6.35 -2.70
N GLU A 101 -19.14 7.25 -1.86
CA GLU A 101 -19.63 8.57 -2.28
C GLU A 101 -18.51 9.45 -2.85
N ASP A 102 -17.30 9.33 -2.28
CA ASP A 102 -16.10 10.04 -2.73
C ASP A 102 -15.41 9.36 -3.93
N SER A 103 -15.82 8.13 -4.28
CA SER A 103 -15.23 7.39 -5.39
C SER A 103 -15.60 8.02 -6.73
N VAL A 104 -14.57 8.45 -7.46
CA VAL A 104 -14.68 8.97 -8.84
C VAL A 104 -14.16 7.96 -9.86
N SER A 105 -14.52 8.15 -11.14
CA SER A 105 -14.00 7.31 -12.22
C SER A 105 -12.48 7.40 -12.34
N LEU A 106 -11.86 6.34 -12.85
CA LEU A 106 -10.40 6.29 -13.00
C LEU A 106 -9.85 7.43 -13.87
N ARG A 107 -10.60 7.87 -14.90
CA ARG A 107 -10.22 9.01 -15.75
C ARG A 107 -10.18 10.33 -14.98
N VAL A 108 -11.11 10.54 -14.05
CA VAL A 108 -11.09 11.73 -13.18
C VAL A 108 -9.88 11.68 -12.25
N LYS A 109 -9.54 10.50 -11.70
CA LYS A 109 -8.32 10.33 -10.90
C LYS A 109 -7.06 10.65 -11.70
N ALA A 110 -6.98 10.14 -12.93
CA ALA A 110 -5.87 10.40 -13.84
C ALA A 110 -5.67 11.89 -14.11
N LYS A 111 -6.75 12.62 -14.38
CA LYS A 111 -6.70 14.08 -14.56
C LYS A 111 -6.15 14.80 -13.32
N ARG A 112 -6.64 14.45 -12.13
CA ARG A 112 -6.19 15.04 -10.85
C ARG A 112 -4.70 14.79 -10.58
N TRP A 113 -4.19 13.61 -10.94
CA TRP A 113 -2.77 13.27 -10.78
C TRP A 113 -1.88 14.10 -11.72
N ALA A 114 -2.32 14.30 -12.96
CA ALA A 114 -1.58 15.09 -13.94
C ALA A 114 -1.53 16.59 -13.61
N GLU A 115 -2.62 17.16 -13.07
CA GLU A 115 -2.70 18.59 -12.69
C GLU A 115 -1.69 19.00 -11.60
N GLY A 116 -1.29 18.05 -10.73
CA GLY A 116 -0.29 18.28 -9.69
C GLY A 116 1.15 17.95 -10.09
N ALA A 117 1.40 17.53 -11.34
CA ALA A 117 2.70 17.05 -11.77
C ALA A 117 3.69 18.20 -12.03
N GLU A 118 4.91 18.06 -11.49
CA GLU A 118 6.02 18.94 -11.86
C GLU A 118 6.48 18.62 -13.29
N HIS A 119 6.70 19.66 -14.09
CA HIS A 119 7.16 19.52 -15.46
C HIS A 119 8.63 19.95 -15.54
N ALA A 120 9.52 19.00 -15.79
CA ALA A 120 10.93 19.27 -16.08
C ALA A 120 11.16 19.26 -17.61
N PRO A 121 12.06 20.11 -18.13
CA PRO A 121 12.38 20.11 -19.55
C PRO A 121 13.03 18.79 -19.97
N THR A 122 12.77 18.37 -21.21
CA THR A 122 13.39 17.19 -21.79
C THR A 122 14.86 17.45 -22.13
N ILE A 123 15.73 16.49 -21.81
CA ILE A 123 17.12 16.47 -22.27
C ILE A 123 17.17 16.03 -23.73
N SER A 124 18.19 16.47 -24.48
CA SER A 124 18.36 16.05 -25.87
C SER A 124 18.78 14.57 -25.98
N THR A 125 18.51 13.95 -27.13
CA THR A 125 18.96 12.59 -27.46
C THR A 125 20.47 12.43 -27.27
N SER A 126 21.27 13.45 -27.63
CA SER A 126 22.73 13.44 -27.45
C SER A 126 23.13 13.46 -25.98
N ALA A 127 22.53 14.33 -25.17
CA ALA A 127 22.80 14.41 -23.73
C ALA A 127 22.41 13.11 -23.02
N LEU A 128 21.29 12.49 -23.42
CA LEU A 128 20.89 11.17 -22.94
C LEU A 128 21.92 10.10 -23.31
N SER A 129 22.36 10.06 -24.57
CA SER A 129 23.36 9.11 -25.05
C SER A 129 24.68 9.24 -24.27
N ASP A 130 25.15 10.46 -24.04
CA ASP A 130 26.37 10.72 -23.27
C ASP A 130 26.22 10.29 -21.81
N ALA A 131 25.07 10.57 -21.20
CA ALA A 131 24.80 10.25 -19.81
C ALA A 131 24.77 8.74 -19.54
N ILE A 132 24.24 7.93 -20.46
CA ILE A 132 24.09 6.48 -20.28
C ILE A 132 25.19 5.65 -20.95
N ALA A 133 26.21 6.28 -21.54
CA ALA A 133 27.29 5.58 -22.21
C ALA A 133 28.02 4.62 -21.25
N ILE A 134 28.15 3.35 -21.66
CA ILE A 134 28.81 2.31 -20.87
C ILE A 134 30.17 2.00 -21.47
N THR A 135 31.23 2.40 -20.76
CA THR A 135 32.62 2.15 -21.16
C THR A 135 33.25 0.97 -20.43
N ALA A 136 32.64 0.52 -19.32
CA ALA A 136 33.09 -0.62 -18.52
C ALA A 136 31.93 -1.22 -17.71
N GLY A 137 32.07 -2.48 -17.31
CA GLY A 137 31.09 -3.20 -16.49
C GLY A 137 30.44 -4.37 -17.23
N ARG A 138 29.40 -4.96 -16.62
CA ARG A 138 28.70 -6.14 -17.16
C ARG A 138 27.63 -5.80 -18.20
N GLY A 139 27.18 -4.54 -18.23
CA GLY A 139 26.10 -4.10 -19.09
C GLY A 139 25.13 -3.16 -18.37
N LEU A 140 23.92 -3.06 -18.91
CA LEU A 140 22.86 -2.16 -18.44
C LEU A 140 21.63 -2.94 -17.96
N ILE A 141 21.10 -2.55 -16.80
CA ILE A 141 19.79 -2.95 -16.30
C ILE A 141 18.80 -1.82 -16.55
N LEU A 142 17.71 -2.13 -17.25
CA LEU A 142 16.55 -1.26 -17.38
C LEU A 142 15.53 -1.63 -16.32
N SER A 143 15.24 -0.72 -15.40
CA SER A 143 14.28 -0.93 -14.31
C SER A 143 13.08 -0.01 -14.47
N LEU A 144 11.89 -0.55 -14.71
CA LEU A 144 10.67 0.23 -14.92
C LEU A 144 9.77 0.19 -13.67
N SER A 145 9.34 1.35 -13.17
CA SER A 145 8.33 1.46 -12.11
C SER A 145 7.41 2.66 -12.28
N HIS A 146 6.33 2.71 -11.50
CA HIS A 146 5.28 3.72 -11.64
C HIS A 146 5.69 5.13 -11.21
N ASP A 147 6.80 5.28 -10.50
CA ASP A 147 7.34 6.54 -10.01
C ASP A 147 8.86 6.45 -9.70
N ASP A 148 9.46 7.58 -9.29
CA ASP A 148 10.88 7.69 -8.92
C ASP A 148 11.12 7.16 -7.50
N TYR A 149 11.85 6.04 -7.39
CA TYR A 149 12.10 5.35 -6.13
C TYR A 149 12.93 6.12 -5.11
N ALA A 150 13.63 7.19 -5.52
CA ALA A 150 14.43 8.02 -4.64
C ALA A 150 13.71 9.32 -4.24
N ARG A 151 12.60 9.67 -4.91
CA ARG A 151 11.74 10.82 -4.54
C ARG A 151 10.56 10.39 -3.68
N ASN A 152 10.02 9.20 -3.93
CA ASN A 152 8.86 8.66 -3.24
C ASN A 152 9.24 7.51 -2.30
N TYR A 153 8.37 7.24 -1.34
CA TYR A 153 8.57 6.21 -0.33
C TYR A 153 7.46 5.17 -0.38
N GLY A 154 7.84 3.90 -0.33
CA GLY A 154 6.90 2.79 -0.36
C GLY A 154 7.62 1.45 -0.55
N GLY A 155 6.85 0.36 -0.49
CA GLY A 155 7.43 -0.98 -0.54
C GLY A 155 8.15 -1.28 -1.86
N VAL A 156 7.57 -0.85 -2.98
CA VAL A 156 8.19 -1.03 -4.31
C VAL A 156 9.48 -0.23 -4.41
N GLN A 157 9.48 1.01 -3.90
CA GLN A 157 10.65 1.90 -3.94
C GLN A 157 11.81 1.34 -3.10
N LEU A 158 11.52 0.74 -1.94
CA LEU A 158 12.52 0.04 -1.13
C LEU A 158 13.15 -1.13 -1.90
N VAL A 159 12.33 -1.95 -2.57
CA VAL A 159 12.83 -3.07 -3.38
C VAL A 159 13.72 -2.59 -4.52
N ILE A 160 13.32 -1.53 -5.22
CA ILE A 160 14.12 -0.96 -6.32
C ILE A 160 15.45 -0.41 -5.82
N GLY A 161 15.45 0.27 -4.66
CA GLY A 161 16.69 0.76 -4.04
C GLY A 161 17.64 -0.38 -3.66
N ASP A 162 17.13 -1.44 -3.04
CA ASP A 162 17.93 -2.63 -2.71
C ASP A 162 18.48 -3.32 -3.97
N GLU A 163 17.63 -3.44 -4.99
CA GLU A 163 17.95 -4.04 -6.27
C GLU A 163 19.05 -3.27 -7.01
N GLN A 164 18.92 -1.94 -7.10
CA GLN A 164 19.91 -1.06 -7.69
C GLN A 164 21.27 -1.23 -6.98
N ALA A 165 21.29 -1.18 -5.65
CA ALA A 165 22.53 -1.36 -4.88
C ALA A 165 23.16 -2.75 -5.12
N ALA A 166 22.36 -3.80 -5.25
CA ALA A 166 22.83 -5.15 -5.55
C ALA A 166 23.43 -5.28 -6.96
N PHE A 167 22.80 -4.66 -7.97
CA PHE A 167 23.31 -4.64 -9.34
C PHE A 167 24.60 -3.84 -9.47
N SER A 168 24.69 -2.68 -8.83
CA SER A 168 25.93 -1.89 -8.81
C SER A 168 27.08 -2.67 -8.17
N ARG A 169 26.86 -3.39 -7.05
CA ARG A 169 27.86 -4.30 -6.47
C ARG A 169 28.26 -5.44 -7.41
N ALA A 170 27.34 -5.90 -8.25
CA ALA A 170 27.59 -6.92 -9.25
C ALA A 170 28.24 -6.38 -10.53
N GLY A 171 28.53 -5.07 -10.62
CA GLY A 171 29.19 -4.44 -11.76
C GLY A 171 28.27 -4.09 -12.93
N TRP A 172 26.96 -3.98 -12.70
CA TRP A 172 25.99 -3.50 -13.70
C TRP A 172 25.73 -2.01 -13.51
N ARG A 173 25.51 -1.31 -14.63
CA ARG A 173 24.86 0.01 -14.62
C ARG A 173 23.35 -0.19 -14.49
N TYR A 174 22.67 0.71 -13.79
CA TYR A 174 21.26 0.59 -13.46
C TYR A 174 20.52 1.85 -13.87
N LEU A 175 19.79 1.78 -14.99
CA LEU A 175 18.92 2.84 -15.48
C LEU A 175 17.50 2.58 -15.01
N HIS A 176 17.09 3.35 -14.01
CA HIS A 176 15.71 3.40 -13.53
C HIS A 176 14.89 4.38 -14.39
N ILE A 177 13.70 3.94 -14.77
CA ILE A 177 12.79 4.61 -15.69
C ILE A 177 11.42 4.67 -15.01
N SER A 178 10.87 5.87 -14.87
CA SER A 178 9.50 6.08 -14.40
C SER A 178 8.76 7.11 -15.26
N PRO A 179 7.42 7.09 -15.32
CA PRO A 179 6.66 8.17 -15.96
C PRO A 179 7.04 9.51 -15.35
N ALA A 180 7.33 10.52 -16.19
CA ALA A 180 7.58 11.87 -15.68
C ALA A 180 6.29 12.55 -15.20
N ILE A 181 5.16 12.17 -15.82
CA ILE A 181 3.82 12.60 -15.43
C ILE A 181 3.10 11.39 -14.79
N PRO A 182 2.69 11.48 -13.51
CA PRO A 182 1.97 10.39 -12.84
C PRO A 182 0.64 10.08 -13.53
N LEU A 183 0.36 8.79 -13.71
CA LEU A 183 -0.87 8.32 -14.34
C LEU A 183 -1.32 6.99 -13.71
N PRO A 184 -2.50 6.90 -13.07
CA PRO A 184 -2.98 5.71 -12.34
C PRO A 184 -3.55 4.61 -13.26
N MET A 185 -3.14 4.59 -14.53
CA MET A 185 -3.59 3.66 -15.56
C MET A 185 -2.48 3.44 -16.59
N LEU A 186 -2.70 2.60 -17.60
CA LEU A 186 -1.77 2.51 -18.72
C LEU A 186 -1.83 3.80 -19.53
N ALA A 187 -0.67 4.28 -19.99
CA ALA A 187 -0.61 5.41 -20.91
C ALA A 187 -1.15 5.00 -22.28
N ASN A 188 -1.65 5.97 -23.04
CA ASN A 188 -1.92 5.77 -24.45
C ASN A 188 -0.59 5.74 -25.22
N PRO A 189 -0.43 4.85 -26.21
CA PRO A 189 0.81 4.78 -26.98
C PRO A 189 0.95 5.93 -28.00
N GLN A 190 -0.09 6.76 -28.16
CA GLN A 190 -0.16 7.82 -29.16
C GLN A 190 -0.77 9.10 -28.57
N PRO A 191 -0.26 10.29 -28.96
CA PRO A 191 0.96 10.49 -29.78
C PRO A 191 2.22 10.12 -28.99
N THR A 192 3.20 9.48 -29.65
CA THR A 192 4.43 8.97 -28.99
C THR A 192 5.30 10.06 -28.39
N ASP A 193 5.31 11.25 -29.00
CA ASP A 193 6.19 12.35 -28.65
C ASP A 193 5.83 13.00 -27.31
N ASP A 194 4.58 12.81 -26.86
CA ASP A 194 4.09 13.29 -25.57
C ASP A 194 4.49 12.37 -24.41
N PHE A 195 5.02 11.18 -24.71
CA PHE A 195 5.38 10.22 -23.69
C PHE A 195 6.79 10.48 -23.15
N VAL A 196 6.86 11.09 -21.98
CA VAL A 196 8.12 11.46 -21.31
C VAL A 196 8.35 10.66 -20.03
N VAL A 197 9.60 10.31 -19.79
CA VAL A 197 10.03 9.53 -18.63
C VAL A 197 11.14 10.24 -17.86
N SER A 198 11.08 10.13 -16.53
CA SER A 198 12.15 10.53 -15.62
C SER A 198 13.17 9.40 -15.51
N LEU A 199 14.45 9.76 -15.58
CA LEU A 199 15.55 8.81 -15.66
C LEU A 199 16.53 8.99 -14.50
N ARG A 200 16.93 7.87 -13.90
CA ARG A 200 18.02 7.80 -12.94
C ARG A 200 19.04 6.75 -13.34
N LEU A 201 20.33 7.10 -13.28
CA LEU A 201 21.43 6.18 -13.54
C LEU A 201 22.28 6.02 -12.27
N ASP A 202 22.39 4.79 -11.75
CA ASP A 202 23.17 4.45 -10.54
C ASP A 202 22.86 5.38 -9.35
N SER A 203 21.57 5.65 -9.14
CA SER A 203 20.99 6.55 -8.13
C SER A 203 20.97 8.04 -8.49
N GLU A 204 21.71 8.51 -9.49
CA GLU A 204 21.74 9.93 -9.89
C GLU A 204 20.61 10.25 -10.87
N TRP A 205 19.90 11.36 -10.67
CA TRP A 205 18.87 11.84 -11.61
C TRP A 205 19.53 12.53 -12.79
N ILE A 206 19.31 12.00 -13.99
CA ILE A 206 19.97 12.48 -15.22
C ILE A 206 19.06 13.36 -16.09
N GLY A 207 17.76 13.40 -15.81
CA GLY A 207 16.81 14.26 -16.50
C GLY A 207 15.48 13.58 -16.85
N VAL A 208 14.64 14.32 -17.58
CA VAL A 208 13.46 13.79 -18.27
C VAL A 208 13.80 13.64 -19.75
N ALA A 209 13.39 12.55 -20.39
CA ALA A 209 13.58 12.34 -21.82
C ALA A 209 12.27 11.90 -22.50
N SER A 210 12.16 12.16 -23.81
CA SER A 210 11.15 11.49 -24.63
C SER A 210 11.42 9.99 -24.65
N PHE A 211 10.35 9.20 -24.59
CA PHE A 211 10.46 7.75 -24.63
C PHE A 211 10.98 7.26 -25.99
N VAL A 212 10.71 8.00 -27.07
CA VAL A 212 11.25 7.71 -28.41
C VAL A 212 12.78 7.85 -28.43
N ASP A 213 13.29 8.93 -27.83
CA ASP A 213 14.74 9.14 -27.69
C ASP A 213 15.38 8.03 -26.85
N LEU A 214 14.72 7.61 -25.77
CA LEU A 214 15.19 6.51 -24.95
C LEU A 214 15.27 5.19 -25.75
N ILE A 215 14.25 4.85 -26.53
CA ILE A 215 14.27 3.66 -27.40
C ILE A 215 15.47 3.73 -28.35
N ALA A 216 15.69 4.87 -29.02
CA ALA A 216 16.79 5.05 -29.97
C ALA A 216 18.17 4.89 -29.31
N VAL A 217 18.37 5.49 -28.13
CA VAL A 217 19.65 5.41 -27.42
C VAL A 217 19.92 3.99 -26.90
N ILE A 218 18.92 3.31 -26.33
CA ILE A 218 19.10 1.92 -25.87
C ILE A 218 19.33 0.97 -27.06
N ALA A 219 18.69 1.19 -28.20
CA ALA A 219 18.96 0.43 -29.41
C ALA A 219 20.41 0.60 -29.88
N GLU A 220 20.98 1.81 -29.75
CA GLU A 220 22.41 2.03 -30.04
C GLU A 220 23.33 1.31 -29.04
N GLN A 221 23.06 1.36 -27.74
CA GLN A 221 23.84 0.60 -26.75
C GLN A 221 23.90 -0.90 -27.09
N ARG A 222 22.78 -1.48 -27.52
CA ARG A 222 22.72 -2.87 -27.98
C ARG A 222 23.55 -3.11 -29.25
N ARG A 223 23.48 -2.21 -30.24
CA ARG A 223 24.30 -2.28 -31.47
C ARG A 223 25.81 -2.21 -31.16
N GLN A 224 26.19 -1.53 -30.07
CA GLN A 224 27.56 -1.49 -29.55
C GLN A 224 27.96 -2.75 -28.74
N GLY A 225 27.06 -3.74 -28.63
CA GLY A 225 27.34 -5.01 -27.96
C GLY A 225 27.16 -4.99 -26.44
N ILE A 226 26.54 -3.95 -25.88
CA ILE A 226 26.22 -3.88 -24.46
C ILE A 226 25.12 -4.90 -24.12
N ASP A 227 25.34 -5.76 -23.11
CA ASP A 227 24.29 -6.63 -22.58
C ASP A 227 23.25 -5.76 -21.86
N VAL A 228 22.03 -5.75 -22.40
CA VAL A 228 20.88 -5.02 -21.82
C VAL A 228 19.89 -6.04 -21.29
N ARG A 229 19.59 -5.93 -19.99
CA ARG A 229 18.61 -6.74 -19.27
C ARG A 229 17.52 -5.84 -18.71
N SER A 230 16.35 -6.39 -18.41
CA SER A 230 15.22 -5.60 -17.95
C SER A 230 14.46 -6.24 -16.79
N VAL A 231 14.01 -5.36 -15.89
CA VAL A 231 13.18 -5.66 -14.74
C VAL A 231 12.01 -4.68 -14.72
N ILE A 232 10.80 -5.21 -14.72
CA ILE A 232 9.57 -4.44 -14.71
C ILE A 232 8.94 -4.62 -13.33
N HIS A 233 9.05 -3.59 -12.49
CA HIS A 233 8.35 -3.51 -11.22
C HIS A 233 6.90 -3.10 -11.40
N HIS A 234 6.61 -2.28 -12.42
CA HIS A 234 5.25 -1.82 -12.66
C HIS A 234 5.05 -1.30 -14.09
N LEU A 235 3.81 -1.39 -14.62
CA LEU A 235 3.43 -0.86 -15.95
C LEU A 235 2.51 0.37 -15.89
N MET A 236 2.08 0.80 -14.71
CA MET A 236 1.28 2.03 -14.55
C MET A 236 2.04 3.25 -15.03
N GLY A 237 1.32 4.09 -15.76
CA GLY A 237 1.86 5.22 -16.48
C GLY A 237 2.67 4.85 -17.72
N PHE A 238 2.82 3.57 -18.08
CA PHE A 238 3.44 3.16 -19.33
C PHE A 238 2.44 2.70 -20.37
N ALA A 239 2.82 2.82 -21.63
CA ALA A 239 2.18 2.13 -22.74
C ALA A 239 2.93 0.80 -22.97
N PRO A 240 2.30 -0.37 -22.76
CA PRO A 240 2.97 -1.66 -22.94
C PRO A 240 3.55 -1.88 -24.35
N GLU A 241 2.96 -1.23 -25.37
CA GLU A 241 3.43 -1.25 -26.75
C GLU A 241 4.81 -0.58 -26.89
N LEU A 242 4.98 0.59 -26.29
CA LEU A 242 6.28 1.28 -26.30
C LEU A 242 7.30 0.55 -25.43
N VAL A 243 6.87 0.00 -24.29
CA VAL A 243 7.74 -0.85 -23.45
C VAL A 243 8.18 -2.08 -24.24
N PHE A 244 7.31 -2.69 -25.04
CA PHE A 244 7.69 -3.77 -25.95
C PHE A 244 8.78 -3.30 -26.92
N GLU A 245 8.61 -2.18 -27.60
CA GLU A 245 9.64 -1.64 -28.52
C GLU A 245 10.98 -1.37 -27.83
N LEU A 246 10.96 -0.81 -26.62
CA LEU A 246 12.15 -0.58 -25.81
C LEU A 246 12.90 -1.88 -25.49
N LEU A 247 12.19 -2.99 -25.30
CA LEU A 247 12.76 -4.26 -24.87
C LEU A 247 13.04 -5.26 -26.01
N TYR A 248 12.28 -5.18 -27.11
CA TYR A 248 12.25 -6.19 -28.17
C TYR A 248 13.59 -6.38 -28.90
N ALA A 249 14.43 -5.34 -28.99
CA ALA A 249 15.74 -5.44 -29.63
C ALA A 249 16.74 -6.38 -28.89
N SER A 250 16.34 -7.00 -27.77
CA SER A 250 17.08 -8.06 -27.08
C SER A 250 16.29 -9.36 -26.97
N PRO A 251 16.07 -10.11 -28.09
CA PRO A 251 15.29 -11.34 -28.06
C PRO A 251 15.90 -12.44 -27.14
N ASP A 252 17.20 -12.38 -26.86
CA ASP A 252 17.90 -13.33 -25.99
C ASP A 252 17.70 -13.08 -24.48
N SER A 253 17.14 -11.93 -24.08
CA SER A 253 16.94 -11.57 -22.67
C SER A 253 15.48 -11.24 -22.35
N ARG A 254 14.73 -12.27 -21.93
CA ARG A 254 13.36 -12.12 -21.44
C ARG A 254 13.31 -11.17 -20.22
N PRO A 255 12.35 -10.23 -20.16
CA PRO A 255 12.20 -9.36 -19.00
C PRO A 255 11.77 -10.16 -17.76
N ILE A 256 12.19 -9.68 -16.61
CA ILE A 256 11.62 -10.08 -15.32
C ILE A 256 10.46 -9.14 -15.02
N VAL A 257 9.30 -9.68 -14.65
CA VAL A 257 8.14 -8.90 -14.20
C VAL A 257 7.84 -9.24 -12.74
N TRP A 258 7.85 -8.23 -11.88
CA TRP A 258 7.45 -8.38 -10.48
C TRP A 258 5.95 -8.18 -10.29
N ILE A 259 5.36 -9.03 -9.47
CA ILE A 259 3.96 -8.93 -9.01
C ILE A 259 3.95 -8.28 -7.63
N HIS A 260 4.30 -6.99 -7.57
CA HIS A 260 4.17 -6.19 -6.34
C HIS A 260 2.71 -5.97 -5.96
N ASP A 261 1.83 -5.97 -6.94
CA ASP A 261 0.38 -5.84 -6.83
C ASP A 261 -0.29 -6.51 -8.05
N PHE A 262 -1.59 -6.30 -8.21
CA PHE A 262 -2.38 -6.89 -9.29
C PHE A 262 -2.65 -5.92 -10.45
N PHE A 263 -1.85 -4.86 -10.60
CA PHE A 263 -2.05 -3.87 -11.66
C PHE A 263 -2.08 -4.51 -13.04
N THR A 264 -1.28 -5.54 -13.31
CA THR A 264 -1.29 -6.28 -14.59
C THR A 264 -2.63 -6.96 -14.93
N ILE A 265 -3.53 -7.11 -13.96
CA ILE A 265 -4.86 -7.73 -14.12
C ILE A 265 -5.97 -6.67 -14.17
N CYS A 266 -5.79 -5.58 -13.44
CA CYS A 266 -6.80 -4.55 -13.26
C CYS A 266 -6.14 -3.22 -12.90
N PRO A 267 -6.60 -2.09 -13.45
CA PRO A 267 -6.11 -0.77 -13.01
C PRO A 267 -6.32 -0.50 -11.51
N SER A 268 -7.31 -1.14 -10.88
CA SER A 268 -7.37 -1.25 -9.42
C SER A 268 -6.34 -2.28 -8.97
N TYR A 269 -5.11 -1.83 -8.70
CA TYR A 269 -3.97 -2.68 -8.37
C TYR A 269 -4.18 -3.53 -7.11
N ALA A 270 -5.02 -3.06 -6.19
CA ALA A 270 -5.43 -3.79 -4.98
C ALA A 270 -6.69 -4.66 -5.18
N LEU A 271 -7.24 -4.70 -6.41
CA LEU A 271 -8.49 -5.40 -6.75
C LEU A 271 -9.69 -4.95 -5.90
N MET A 272 -9.69 -3.69 -5.49
CA MET A 272 -10.78 -3.07 -4.74
C MET A 272 -11.81 -2.51 -5.72
N ARG A 273 -13.07 -2.93 -5.57
CA ARG A 273 -14.21 -2.35 -6.28
C ARG A 273 -14.55 -1.02 -5.65
N ASN A 274 -14.55 0.04 -6.46
CA ASN A 274 -14.84 1.41 -6.00
C ASN A 274 -14.03 1.81 -4.76
N ASP A 275 -12.83 1.25 -4.60
CA ASP A 275 -11.95 1.44 -3.44
C ASP A 275 -12.53 1.01 -2.07
N VAL A 276 -13.65 0.28 -2.04
CA VAL A 276 -14.35 -0.07 -0.79
C VAL A 276 -14.24 -1.54 -0.41
N ASP A 277 -14.25 -2.45 -1.38
CA ASP A 277 -14.32 -3.87 -1.08
C ASP A 277 -13.52 -4.72 -2.07
N TYR A 278 -12.91 -5.79 -1.59
CA TYR A 278 -12.13 -6.69 -2.44
C TYR A 278 -13.05 -7.47 -3.38
N CYS A 279 -12.83 -7.32 -4.68
CA CYS A 279 -13.81 -7.81 -5.66
C CYS A 279 -13.67 -9.29 -6.03
N GLY A 280 -12.57 -9.96 -5.65
CA GLY A 280 -12.28 -11.32 -6.11
C GLY A 280 -11.82 -11.41 -7.57
N ALA A 281 -11.47 -10.28 -8.19
CA ALA A 281 -11.09 -10.16 -9.60
C ALA A 281 -12.04 -10.90 -10.57
N PRO A 282 -13.36 -10.56 -10.59
CA PRO A 282 -14.33 -11.27 -11.41
C PRO A 282 -14.00 -11.09 -12.90
N GLN A 283 -14.66 -11.83 -13.78
CA GLN A 283 -14.45 -11.67 -15.23
C GLN A 283 -14.66 -10.19 -15.65
N PRO A 284 -13.83 -9.62 -16.55
CA PRO A 284 -13.92 -8.21 -16.93
C PRO A 284 -15.28 -7.78 -17.49
N MET A 285 -16.02 -8.72 -18.09
CA MET A 285 -17.37 -8.49 -18.64
C MET A 285 -18.51 -8.76 -17.65
N SER A 286 -18.20 -9.04 -16.39
CA SER A 286 -19.22 -9.27 -15.37
C SER A 286 -20.00 -7.99 -15.04
N ALA A 287 -21.25 -8.15 -14.60
CA ALA A 287 -22.06 -7.04 -14.06
C ALA A 287 -21.36 -6.33 -12.88
N ALA A 288 -20.53 -7.09 -12.15
CA ALA A 288 -19.69 -6.55 -11.09
C ALA A 288 -18.68 -5.50 -11.59
N CYS A 289 -18.04 -5.75 -12.73
CA CYS A 289 -17.13 -4.81 -13.34
C CYS A 289 -17.85 -3.65 -14.03
N SER A 290 -19.01 -3.88 -14.66
CA SER A 290 -19.71 -2.81 -15.40
C SER A 290 -20.16 -1.64 -14.52
N ILE A 291 -20.35 -1.85 -13.21
CA ILE A 291 -20.71 -0.79 -12.25
C ILE A 291 -19.51 -0.31 -11.41
N CYS A 292 -18.31 -0.82 -11.67
CA CYS A 292 -17.10 -0.45 -10.96
C CYS A 292 -16.47 0.79 -11.59
N SER A 293 -15.92 1.70 -10.79
CA SER A 293 -15.21 2.91 -11.23
C SER A 293 -13.96 2.65 -12.07
N TYR A 294 -13.48 1.40 -12.07
CA TYR A 294 -12.36 0.89 -12.87
C TYR A 294 -12.82 0.02 -14.06
N GLY A 295 -14.12 -0.28 -14.15
CA GLY A 295 -14.67 -1.28 -15.07
C GLY A 295 -14.44 -0.97 -16.54
N GLU A 296 -14.72 0.28 -16.93
CA GLU A 296 -14.56 0.76 -18.31
C GLU A 296 -13.11 0.57 -18.81
N GLU A 297 -12.13 0.84 -17.94
CA GLU A 297 -10.70 0.77 -18.28
C GLU A 297 -10.12 -0.65 -18.16
N ARG A 298 -10.75 -1.54 -17.37
CA ARG A 298 -10.20 -2.88 -17.11
C ARG A 298 -10.10 -3.73 -18.37
N LYS A 299 -11.09 -3.68 -19.26
CA LYS A 299 -11.10 -4.48 -20.49
C LYS A 299 -9.96 -4.11 -21.45
N PRO A 300 -9.82 -2.83 -21.90
CA PRO A 300 -8.69 -2.45 -22.75
C PRO A 300 -7.35 -2.63 -22.04
N HIS A 301 -7.29 -2.39 -20.72
CA HIS A 301 -6.10 -2.64 -19.93
C HIS A 301 -5.63 -4.11 -20.03
N LEU A 302 -6.50 -5.06 -19.70
CA LEU A 302 -6.12 -6.48 -19.66
C LEU A 302 -5.74 -7.00 -21.05
N LYS A 303 -6.41 -6.51 -22.09
CA LYS A 303 -6.06 -6.83 -23.48
C LYS A 303 -4.62 -6.43 -23.79
N ARG A 304 -4.25 -5.17 -23.54
CA ARG A 304 -2.92 -4.64 -23.85
C ARG A 304 -1.82 -5.30 -23.02
N VAL A 305 -2.07 -5.57 -21.74
CA VAL A 305 -1.12 -6.32 -20.90
C VAL A 305 -0.98 -7.76 -21.40
N ARG A 306 -2.07 -8.43 -21.80
CA ARG A 306 -2.00 -9.78 -22.36
C ARG A 306 -1.16 -9.83 -23.63
N GLU A 307 -1.39 -8.91 -24.57
CA GLU A 307 -0.62 -8.81 -25.82
C GLU A 307 0.88 -8.63 -25.53
N PHE A 308 1.22 -7.78 -24.55
CA PHE A 308 2.61 -7.63 -24.08
C PHE A 308 3.20 -8.93 -23.51
N PHE A 309 2.45 -9.63 -22.65
CA PHE A 309 2.88 -10.90 -22.04
C PHE A 309 3.02 -12.03 -23.07
N GLU A 310 2.12 -12.08 -24.05
CA GLU A 310 2.18 -13.01 -25.19
C GLU A 310 3.45 -12.81 -26.00
N ALA A 311 3.78 -11.56 -26.32
CA ALA A 311 4.95 -11.21 -27.13
C ALA A 311 6.28 -11.39 -26.37
N MET A 312 6.34 -10.97 -25.10
CA MET A 312 7.60 -10.96 -24.32
C MET A 312 7.87 -12.27 -23.56
N GLN A 313 6.84 -13.05 -23.25
CA GLN A 313 6.93 -14.27 -22.44
C GLN A 313 7.84 -14.10 -21.19
N PRO A 314 7.51 -13.16 -20.28
CA PRO A 314 8.39 -12.76 -19.18
C PRO A 314 8.63 -13.89 -18.17
N SER A 315 9.70 -13.74 -17.38
CA SER A 315 9.84 -14.45 -16.11
C SER A 315 9.15 -13.67 -15.01
N VAL A 316 8.21 -14.30 -14.30
CA VAL A 316 7.40 -13.64 -13.28
C VAL A 316 7.94 -13.94 -11.89
N LEU A 317 8.16 -12.90 -11.09
CA LEU A 317 8.51 -13.01 -9.68
C LEU A 317 7.37 -12.46 -8.83
N ALA A 318 6.92 -13.24 -7.85
CA ALA A 318 5.89 -12.83 -6.91
C ALA A 318 6.46 -12.88 -5.48
N PRO A 319 6.11 -11.95 -4.59
CA PRO A 319 6.72 -11.88 -3.27
C PRO A 319 6.19 -12.95 -2.30
N SER A 320 5.06 -13.60 -2.62
CA SER A 320 4.47 -14.68 -1.83
C SER A 320 3.71 -15.69 -2.70
N GLU A 321 3.44 -16.86 -2.14
CA GLU A 321 2.66 -17.92 -2.81
C GLU A 321 1.22 -17.48 -3.08
N ILE A 322 0.60 -16.75 -2.13
CA ILE A 322 -0.74 -16.21 -2.30
C ILE A 322 -0.78 -15.21 -3.45
N ALA A 323 0.21 -14.30 -3.54
CA ALA A 323 0.28 -13.35 -4.63
C ALA A 323 0.38 -14.06 -5.99
N LEU A 324 1.26 -15.06 -6.11
CA LEU A 324 1.43 -15.81 -7.36
C LEU A 324 0.18 -16.59 -7.76
N THR A 325 -0.42 -17.29 -6.79
CA THR A 325 -1.62 -18.10 -7.00
C THR A 325 -2.79 -17.24 -7.43
N LEU A 326 -3.04 -16.12 -6.73
CA LEU A 326 -4.13 -15.21 -7.05
C LEU A 326 -3.94 -14.53 -8.41
N TRP A 327 -2.71 -14.12 -8.71
CA TRP A 327 -2.37 -13.52 -9.99
C TRP A 327 -2.61 -14.49 -11.16
N ARG A 328 -2.18 -15.75 -11.01
CA ARG A 328 -2.39 -16.80 -12.02
C ARG A 328 -3.86 -17.09 -12.26
N SER A 329 -4.65 -17.26 -11.20
CA SER A 329 -6.07 -17.62 -11.31
C SER A 329 -6.93 -16.48 -11.86
N SER A 330 -6.54 -15.23 -11.61
CA SER A 330 -7.32 -14.05 -12.00
C SER A 330 -6.95 -13.51 -13.38
N GLY A 331 -5.68 -13.60 -13.78
CA GLY A 331 -5.16 -13.00 -15.01
C GLY A 331 -4.97 -13.97 -16.18
N CYS A 332 -4.58 -15.23 -15.92
CA CYS A 332 -4.16 -16.19 -16.93
C CYS A 332 -3.22 -15.58 -17.99
N LEU A 333 -2.26 -14.74 -17.57
CA LEU A 333 -1.34 -14.05 -18.48
C LEU A 333 -0.21 -15.00 -18.92
N PRO A 334 0.11 -15.10 -20.23
CA PRO A 334 1.17 -15.98 -20.72
C PRO A 334 2.55 -15.59 -20.20
N HIS A 335 3.31 -16.53 -19.67
CA HIS A 335 4.63 -16.27 -19.09
C HIS A 335 5.50 -17.52 -19.16
N ALA A 336 6.82 -17.35 -19.19
CA ALA A 336 7.76 -18.47 -19.31
C ALA A 336 7.88 -19.28 -18.01
N GLN A 337 7.94 -18.58 -16.88
CA GLN A 337 8.05 -19.18 -15.55
C GLN A 337 7.53 -18.20 -14.50
N GLY A 338 6.97 -18.73 -13.41
CA GLY A 338 6.53 -17.92 -12.27
C GLY A 338 7.10 -18.50 -10.99
N CYS A 339 7.76 -17.66 -10.17
CA CYS A 339 8.46 -18.07 -8.97
C CYS A 339 8.17 -17.16 -7.79
N VAL A 340 8.01 -17.78 -6.62
CA VAL A 340 7.87 -17.05 -5.35
C VAL A 340 9.25 -16.64 -4.85
N ARG A 341 9.44 -15.35 -4.59
CA ARG A 341 10.67 -14.78 -4.06
C ARG A 341 10.34 -13.66 -3.06
N PRO A 342 10.40 -13.93 -1.75
CA PRO A 342 10.20 -12.91 -0.73
C PRO A 342 11.16 -11.74 -0.93
N ILE A 343 10.65 -10.52 -0.79
CA ILE A 343 11.43 -9.29 -0.98
C ILE A 343 12.28 -8.92 0.23
N ALA A 344 11.95 -9.49 1.39
CA ALA A 344 12.68 -9.30 2.63
C ALA A 344 12.60 -10.55 3.50
N ARG A 345 13.56 -10.70 4.41
CA ARG A 345 13.55 -11.76 5.44
C ARG A 345 13.81 -11.16 6.82
N ILE A 346 13.14 -11.69 7.83
CA ILE A 346 13.40 -11.34 9.22
C ILE A 346 14.61 -12.14 9.70
N VAL A 347 15.53 -11.47 10.39
CA VAL A 347 16.57 -12.13 11.19
C VAL A 347 16.35 -11.72 12.63
N THR A 348 15.95 -12.67 13.47
CA THR A 348 15.72 -12.44 14.90
C THR A 348 16.90 -12.91 15.75
N ALA A 349 17.07 -12.28 16.89
CA ALA A 349 17.86 -12.76 18.01
C ALA A 349 17.04 -12.60 19.30
N PRO A 350 17.31 -13.40 20.35
CA PRO A 350 16.74 -13.13 21.68
C PRO A 350 17.06 -11.68 22.08
N SER A 351 16.05 -10.91 22.48
CA SER A 351 16.26 -9.49 22.81
C SER A 351 17.27 -9.35 23.95
N GLN A 352 18.37 -8.61 23.71
CA GLN A 352 19.33 -8.25 24.76
C GLN A 352 18.88 -7.02 25.58
N ARG A 353 17.84 -6.29 25.14
CA ARG A 353 17.25 -5.21 25.94
C ARG A 353 16.12 -5.80 26.80
N PRO A 354 16.11 -5.54 28.12
CA PRO A 354 14.95 -5.85 28.95
C PRO A 354 13.79 -4.96 28.51
N THR A 355 12.89 -5.51 27.72
CA THR A 355 11.56 -4.92 27.55
C THR A 355 10.79 -5.27 28.81
N GLU A 356 10.59 -4.29 29.69
CA GLU A 356 9.53 -4.38 30.68
C GLU A 356 8.24 -4.64 29.88
N THR A 357 7.73 -5.87 29.89
CA THR A 357 6.30 -6.10 29.66
C THR A 357 5.60 -5.07 30.52
N SER A 358 4.69 -4.27 29.95
CA SER A 358 3.97 -3.23 30.69
C SER A 358 3.63 -3.80 32.08
N PRO A 359 4.27 -3.32 33.18
CA PRO A 359 4.14 -3.96 34.48
C PRO A 359 2.66 -4.15 34.76
N SER A 360 2.27 -5.31 35.29
CA SER A 360 0.88 -5.68 35.57
C SER A 360 0.10 -4.45 36.08
N GLY A 361 -0.81 -3.93 35.27
CA GLY A 361 -1.54 -2.68 35.55
C GLY A 361 -1.29 -1.49 34.61
N LYS A 362 -0.31 -1.53 33.68
CA LYS A 362 -0.21 -0.53 32.61
C LYS A 362 -1.05 -0.91 31.38
N PRO A 363 -1.60 0.07 30.64
CA PRO A 363 -2.35 -0.17 29.41
C PRO A 363 -1.45 -0.80 28.34
N LEU A 364 -2.04 -1.68 27.52
CA LEU A 364 -1.42 -2.24 26.32
C LEU A 364 -1.39 -1.19 25.22
N ARG A 365 -0.23 -1.02 24.58
CA ARG A 365 -0.03 -0.09 23.47
C ARG A 365 -0.38 -0.77 22.16
N VAL A 366 -1.45 -0.29 21.53
CA VAL A 366 -2.04 -0.84 20.31
C VAL A 366 -1.76 0.10 19.15
N ALA A 367 -1.14 -0.39 18.08
CA ALA A 367 -0.71 0.43 16.97
C ALA A 367 -1.30 0.03 15.62
N HIS A 368 -1.56 1.05 14.79
CA HIS A 368 -1.64 0.94 13.34
C HIS A 368 -0.34 1.45 12.71
N LEU A 369 0.20 0.72 11.74
CA LEU A 369 1.46 1.07 11.08
C LEU A 369 1.26 1.67 9.69
N GLY A 370 2.06 2.68 9.37
CA GLY A 370 2.07 3.36 8.07
C GLY A 370 0.91 4.34 7.87
N ALA A 371 0.65 4.65 6.60
CA ALA A 371 -0.37 5.62 6.19
C ALA A 371 -1.79 5.20 6.60
N ARG A 372 -2.62 6.18 6.98
CA ARG A 372 -4.04 6.02 7.37
C ARG A 372 -4.95 5.77 6.15
N ALA A 373 -4.62 4.73 5.39
CA ALA A 373 -5.31 4.38 4.15
C ALA A 373 -6.52 3.47 4.41
N PHE A 374 -7.62 3.71 3.70
CA PHE A 374 -8.85 2.92 3.81
C PHE A 374 -8.59 1.43 3.56
N LEU A 375 -7.88 1.09 2.48
CA LEU A 375 -7.52 -0.28 2.11
C LEU A 375 -6.62 -1.00 3.14
N LYS A 376 -5.94 -0.25 4.01
CA LYS A 376 -5.13 -0.80 5.12
C LYS A 376 -5.94 -1.02 6.41
N GLY A 377 -7.24 -0.76 6.37
CA GLY A 377 -8.14 -0.95 7.49
C GLY A 377 -8.11 0.17 8.52
N TRP A 378 -7.62 1.37 8.14
CA TRP A 378 -7.57 2.52 9.04
C TRP A 378 -8.93 2.80 9.68
N SER A 379 -10.02 2.76 8.90
CA SER A 379 -11.37 3.00 9.39
C SER A 379 -11.82 2.01 10.46
N ILE A 380 -11.34 0.76 10.40
CA ILE A 380 -11.63 -0.29 11.39
C ILE A 380 -10.79 -0.08 12.64
N PHE A 381 -9.49 0.19 12.49
CA PHE A 381 -8.61 0.53 13.62
C PHE A 381 -9.12 1.75 14.39
N GLU A 382 -9.56 2.78 13.66
CA GLU A 382 -10.09 3.99 14.24
C GLU A 382 -11.40 3.75 15.00
N ASP A 383 -12.27 2.86 14.49
CA ASP A 383 -13.50 2.48 15.21
C ASP A 383 -13.20 1.65 16.46
N LEU A 384 -12.23 0.74 16.40
CA LEU A 384 -11.73 -0.02 17.55
C LEU A 384 -11.21 0.93 18.63
N ALA A 385 -10.30 1.84 18.27
CA ALA A 385 -9.70 2.81 19.17
C ALA A 385 -10.76 3.68 19.84
N LEU A 386 -11.76 4.10 19.07
CA LEU A 386 -12.82 4.94 19.60
C LEU A 386 -13.81 4.17 20.49
N ARG A 387 -14.12 2.90 20.17
CA ARG A 387 -14.97 2.04 21.01
C ARG A 387 -14.34 1.79 22.38
N LEU A 388 -13.01 1.75 22.41
CA LEU A 388 -12.21 1.48 23.62
C LEU A 388 -11.50 2.73 24.16
N ALA A 389 -11.91 3.94 23.74
CA ALA A 389 -11.22 5.18 24.10
C ALA A 389 -11.21 5.46 25.62
N ASN A 390 -12.23 4.97 26.33
CA ASN A 390 -12.35 5.10 27.79
C ASN A 390 -11.97 3.81 28.53
N ASP A 391 -11.48 2.80 27.82
CA ASP A 391 -11.00 1.56 28.42
C ASP A 391 -9.54 1.72 28.85
N GLY A 392 -9.31 1.82 30.15
CA GLY A 392 -7.98 2.00 30.74
C GLY A 392 -7.02 0.84 30.49
N ARG A 393 -7.45 -0.26 29.85
CA ARG A 393 -6.59 -1.36 29.41
C ARG A 393 -5.76 -1.01 28.17
N TYR A 394 -6.11 0.01 27.39
CA TYR A 394 -5.51 0.26 26.08
C TYR A 394 -5.03 1.71 25.88
N GLU A 395 -3.92 1.86 25.16
CA GLU A 395 -3.42 3.12 24.60
C GLU A 395 -3.31 2.94 23.08
N PHE A 396 -3.95 3.80 22.28
CA PHE A 396 -3.95 3.67 20.82
C PHE A 396 -2.96 4.63 20.16
N LEU A 397 -2.16 4.10 19.24
CA LEU A 397 -1.12 4.82 18.52
C LEU A 397 -1.20 4.60 17.01
N GLN A 398 -0.70 5.56 16.26
CA GLN A 398 -0.43 5.40 14.83
C GLN A 398 1.03 5.75 14.56
N LEU A 399 1.79 4.80 14.04
CA LEU A 399 3.19 5.00 13.65
C LEU A 399 3.23 5.24 12.15
N GLY A 400 3.69 6.42 11.72
CA GLY A 400 3.73 6.79 10.30
C GLY A 400 3.63 8.29 10.11
N SER A 401 3.60 8.74 8.85
CA SER A 401 3.52 10.18 8.54
C SER A 401 2.30 10.86 9.19
N PRO A 402 2.47 12.03 9.83
CA PRO A 402 1.36 12.77 10.43
C PRO A 402 0.38 13.27 9.37
N ASP A 403 0.84 13.55 8.14
CA ASP A 403 0.05 14.14 7.06
C ASP A 403 -0.81 13.12 6.30
N SER A 404 -0.74 11.84 6.66
CA SER A 404 -1.47 10.81 5.92
C SER A 404 -2.97 10.82 6.24
N GLY A 405 -3.79 11.60 5.55
CA GLY A 405 -5.26 11.60 5.70
C GLY A 405 -5.78 12.51 6.82
N SER A 406 -7.06 12.36 7.19
CA SER A 406 -7.75 13.28 8.10
C SER A 406 -7.06 13.46 9.47
N PRO A 407 -7.23 14.63 10.14
CA PRO A 407 -6.62 14.92 11.44
C PRO A 407 -6.93 13.85 12.48
N LEU A 408 -5.92 13.37 13.22
CA LEU A 408 -6.11 12.29 14.17
C LEU A 408 -7.06 12.67 15.32
N PRO A 409 -7.89 11.73 15.79
CA PRO A 409 -8.65 11.94 17.01
C PRO A 409 -7.72 12.07 18.22
N SER A 410 -8.14 12.83 19.24
CA SER A 410 -7.38 13.09 20.47
C SER A 410 -6.96 11.82 21.23
N PHE A 411 -7.72 10.72 21.10
CA PHE A 411 -7.46 9.43 21.73
C PHE A 411 -6.49 8.52 20.94
N ILE A 412 -5.98 8.96 19.78
CA ILE A 412 -4.94 8.24 19.02
C ILE A 412 -3.69 9.11 18.94
N ARG A 413 -2.57 8.66 19.52
CA ARG A 413 -1.30 9.38 19.45
C ARG A 413 -0.54 9.03 18.17
N ASN A 414 -0.12 10.04 17.39
CA ASN A 414 0.84 9.81 16.30
C ASN A 414 2.27 9.69 16.83
N ILE A 415 3.03 8.77 16.22
CA ILE A 415 4.48 8.72 16.28
C ILE A 415 4.96 8.86 14.83
N PRO A 416 5.57 10.01 14.45
CA PRO A 416 6.07 10.22 13.10
C PRO A 416 7.15 9.21 12.74
N VAL A 417 6.93 8.45 11.67
CA VAL A 417 7.90 7.51 11.12
C VAL A 417 7.82 7.53 9.60
N ILE A 418 8.97 7.63 8.95
CA ILE A 418 9.12 7.49 7.50
C ILE A 418 10.16 6.40 7.27
N VAL A 419 9.83 5.41 6.45
CA VAL A 419 10.74 4.34 6.04
C VAL A 419 11.15 4.61 4.61
N ASP A 420 12.46 4.74 4.39
CA ASP A 420 13.06 4.96 3.09
C ASP A 420 14.30 4.07 2.89
N THR A 421 14.97 4.22 1.74
CA THR A 421 16.15 3.43 1.39
C THR A 421 17.36 3.70 2.30
N LYS A 422 17.37 4.81 3.05
CA LYS A 422 18.43 5.20 3.99
C LYS A 422 18.13 4.76 5.43
N GLN A 423 16.86 4.66 5.81
CA GLN A 423 16.39 4.34 7.16
C GLN A 423 15.43 3.14 7.15
N ARG A 424 15.86 2.01 6.57
CA ARG A 424 15.04 0.82 6.37
C ARG A 424 14.39 0.26 7.66
N ASN A 425 15.09 0.37 8.79
CA ASN A 425 14.61 -0.16 10.07
C ASN A 425 13.85 0.87 10.91
N ALA A 426 13.58 2.09 10.40
CA ALA A 426 12.97 3.16 11.19
C ALA A 426 11.65 2.75 11.85
N MET A 427 10.81 1.96 11.16
CA MET A 427 9.57 1.44 11.75
C MET A 427 9.83 0.43 12.87
N ILE A 428 10.80 -0.47 12.67
CA ILE A 428 11.20 -1.47 13.67
C ILE A 428 11.70 -0.78 14.94
N ASP A 429 12.56 0.22 14.76
CA ASP A 429 13.12 1.02 15.85
C ASP A 429 12.01 1.80 16.58
N ALA A 430 11.10 2.44 15.84
CA ALA A 430 9.98 3.18 16.41
C ALA A 430 9.03 2.28 17.21
N ILE A 431 8.70 1.08 16.71
CA ILE A 431 7.90 0.07 17.43
C ILE A 431 8.59 -0.30 18.74
N ALA A 432 9.90 -0.53 18.67
CA ALA A 432 10.71 -0.94 19.81
C ALA A 432 10.83 0.15 20.88
N GLU A 433 11.06 1.40 20.48
CA GLU A 433 11.21 2.58 21.34
C GLU A 433 9.89 3.02 21.95
N ALA A 434 8.81 3.01 21.16
CA ALA A 434 7.46 3.29 21.62
C ALA A 434 6.88 2.16 22.49
N ARG A 435 7.57 1.02 22.60
CA ARG A 435 7.13 -0.17 23.35
C ARG A 435 5.72 -0.60 22.93
N ILE A 436 5.50 -0.75 21.63
CA ILE A 436 4.22 -1.23 21.11
C ILE A 436 4.04 -2.69 21.49
N ASP A 437 2.91 -3.01 22.13
CA ASP A 437 2.57 -4.36 22.54
C ASP A 437 1.85 -5.12 21.42
N ILE A 438 0.92 -4.43 20.74
CA ILE A 438 0.04 -5.01 19.73
C ILE A 438 0.05 -4.16 18.47
N VAL A 439 0.17 -4.80 17.31
CA VAL A 439 -0.09 -4.21 16.00
C VAL A 439 -1.35 -4.83 15.41
N VAL A 440 -2.31 -4.00 15.01
CA VAL A 440 -3.52 -4.46 14.30
C VAL A 440 -3.29 -4.30 12.81
N SER A 441 -3.23 -5.44 12.09
CA SER A 441 -3.04 -5.50 10.64
C SER A 441 -4.36 -5.89 9.97
N TRP A 442 -5.08 -4.89 9.43
CA TRP A 442 -6.46 -5.05 8.97
C TRP A 442 -6.68 -4.73 7.48
N GLN A 443 -5.83 -5.28 6.61
CA GLN A 443 -5.94 -5.03 5.18
C GLN A 443 -7.27 -5.55 4.63
N LEU A 444 -7.93 -4.70 3.84
CA LEU A 444 -9.21 -5.01 3.18
C LEU A 444 -9.02 -5.72 1.83
N TRP A 445 -7.77 -5.94 1.43
CA TRP A 445 -7.38 -6.55 0.17
C TRP A 445 -6.33 -7.66 0.41
N PRO A 446 -6.16 -8.60 -0.52
CA PRO A 446 -5.17 -9.66 -0.38
C PRO A 446 -3.76 -9.10 -0.63
N GLU A 447 -3.12 -8.59 0.43
CA GLU A 447 -1.80 -8.00 0.35
C GLU A 447 -0.79 -9.01 -0.20
N THR A 448 0.00 -8.60 -1.20
CA THR A 448 0.97 -9.47 -1.87
C THR A 448 2.16 -9.78 -0.96
N PHE A 449 2.61 -8.78 -0.21
CA PHE A 449 3.64 -8.88 0.83
C PHE A 449 3.49 -7.71 1.80
N SER A 450 3.37 -8.01 3.10
CA SER A 450 3.12 -6.98 4.11
C SER A 450 4.41 -6.56 4.82
N LEU A 451 5.07 -5.50 4.35
CA LEU A 451 6.26 -4.96 5.04
C LEU A 451 5.95 -4.56 6.48
N SER A 452 4.78 -3.94 6.72
CA SER A 452 4.35 -3.54 8.06
C SER A 452 4.21 -4.71 9.03
N VAL A 453 3.76 -5.88 8.57
CA VAL A 453 3.73 -7.08 9.43
C VAL A 453 5.15 -7.55 9.72
N HIS A 454 6.03 -7.55 8.73
CA HIS A 454 7.41 -7.97 8.94
C HIS A 454 8.14 -7.03 9.91
N GLU A 455 7.90 -5.72 9.80
CA GLU A 455 8.41 -4.70 10.71
C GLU A 455 7.83 -4.86 12.12
N ALA A 456 6.53 -5.15 12.26
CA ALA A 456 5.87 -5.41 13.53
C ALA A 456 6.50 -6.59 14.28
N LEU A 457 6.68 -7.71 13.58
CA LEU A 457 7.31 -8.91 14.14
C LEU A 457 8.76 -8.64 14.54
N ALA A 458 9.54 -7.98 13.68
CA ALA A 458 10.93 -7.63 13.97
C ALA A 458 11.07 -6.63 15.13
N GLY A 459 10.09 -5.74 15.33
CA GLY A 459 10.02 -4.83 16.49
C GLY A 459 9.60 -5.52 17.79
N GLY A 460 9.11 -6.76 17.70
CA GLY A 460 8.68 -7.59 18.83
C GLY A 460 7.23 -7.37 19.25
N ALA A 461 6.40 -6.76 18.41
CA ALA A 461 4.98 -6.60 18.67
C ALA A 461 4.20 -7.90 18.44
N PHE A 462 3.07 -8.04 19.13
CA PHE A 462 2.09 -9.08 18.85
C PHE A 462 1.16 -8.62 17.72
N VAL A 463 0.99 -9.42 16.67
CA VAL A 463 0.19 -9.06 15.50
C VAL A 463 -1.20 -9.65 15.59
N VAL A 464 -2.24 -8.81 15.58
CA VAL A 464 -3.62 -9.21 15.35
C VAL A 464 -3.94 -9.00 13.88
N ALA A 465 -4.16 -10.08 13.14
CA ALA A 465 -4.33 -10.07 11.70
C ALA A 465 -5.75 -10.48 11.27
N ARG A 466 -6.24 -9.91 10.18
CA ARG A 466 -7.42 -10.42 9.47
C ARG A 466 -7.04 -11.68 8.67
N THR A 467 -7.82 -12.76 8.77
CA THR A 467 -7.51 -14.03 8.07
C THR A 467 -7.50 -13.90 6.54
N SER A 468 -8.33 -13.01 5.97
CA SER A 468 -8.50 -12.86 4.52
C SER A 468 -7.55 -11.84 3.87
N ALA A 469 -6.59 -11.29 4.62
CA ALA A 469 -5.69 -10.23 4.20
C ALA A 469 -4.47 -10.69 3.35
N GLY A 470 -4.63 -11.74 2.56
CA GLY A 470 -3.58 -12.25 1.68
C GLY A 470 -2.36 -12.76 2.44
N ASN A 471 -1.16 -12.25 2.14
CA ASN A 471 0.10 -12.70 2.75
C ASN A 471 0.26 -12.33 4.23
N VAL A 472 -0.59 -11.46 4.78
CA VAL A 472 -0.49 -10.95 6.16
C VAL A 472 -0.39 -12.08 7.19
N TRP A 473 -1.39 -12.98 7.27
CA TRP A 473 -1.36 -14.05 8.26
C TRP A 473 -0.30 -15.13 7.97
N PRO A 474 -0.14 -15.63 6.73
CA PRO A 474 0.95 -16.55 6.41
C PRO A 474 2.35 -16.01 6.71
N ALA A 475 2.56 -14.69 6.64
CA ALA A 475 3.82 -14.07 7.04
C ALA A 475 4.04 -14.17 8.56
N VAL A 476 2.99 -14.01 9.38
CA VAL A 476 3.08 -14.25 10.83
C VAL A 476 3.39 -15.72 11.11
N GLU A 477 2.64 -16.65 10.52
CA GLU A 477 2.85 -18.09 10.72
C GLU A 477 4.26 -18.55 10.33
N ALA A 478 4.79 -18.03 9.21
CA ALA A 478 6.09 -18.44 8.70
C ALA A 478 7.28 -17.87 9.49
N ASN A 479 7.12 -16.70 10.11
CA ASN A 479 8.25 -16.00 10.75
C ASN A 479 8.19 -16.02 12.28
N ALA A 480 7.00 -15.97 12.89
CA ALA A 480 6.82 -15.91 14.33
C ALA A 480 5.38 -16.33 14.73
N PRO A 481 5.06 -17.63 14.67
CA PRO A 481 3.69 -18.14 14.88
C PRO A 481 3.14 -17.82 16.27
N ASP A 482 4.00 -17.69 17.28
CA ASP A 482 3.62 -17.34 18.65
C ASP A 482 3.56 -15.81 18.90
N GLN A 483 3.85 -14.98 17.90
CA GLN A 483 3.77 -13.51 17.95
C GLN A 483 2.54 -12.94 17.26
N GLY A 484 1.48 -13.72 17.09
CA GLY A 484 0.22 -13.17 16.62
C GLY A 484 -0.96 -14.11 16.71
N CYS A 485 -2.12 -13.59 16.32
CA CYS A 485 -3.33 -14.37 16.10
C CYS A 485 -4.12 -13.81 14.91
N ALA A 486 -4.87 -14.68 14.25
CA ALA A 486 -5.81 -14.26 13.21
C ALA A 486 -7.26 -14.32 13.68
N VAL A 487 -8.05 -13.35 13.22
CA VAL A 487 -9.50 -13.30 13.40
C VAL A 487 -10.21 -13.05 12.05
N PRO A 488 -11.43 -13.57 11.84
CA PRO A 488 -12.07 -13.57 10.53
C PRO A 488 -12.64 -12.21 10.10
N ASP A 489 -13.18 -11.45 11.05
CA ASP A 489 -13.98 -10.25 10.79
C ASP A 489 -13.93 -9.26 11.96
N GLU A 490 -14.55 -8.11 11.77
CA GLU A 490 -14.58 -7.00 12.71
C GLU A 490 -15.27 -7.38 14.03
N THR A 491 -16.29 -8.24 13.99
CA THR A 491 -16.97 -8.72 15.20
C THR A 491 -15.99 -9.51 16.07
N ALA A 492 -15.30 -10.49 15.49
CA ALA A 492 -14.30 -11.27 16.21
C ALA A 492 -13.11 -10.42 16.69
N LEU A 493 -12.72 -9.40 15.92
CA LEU A 493 -11.71 -8.42 16.35
C LEU A 493 -12.17 -7.67 17.60
N PHE A 494 -13.39 -7.10 17.58
CA PHE A 494 -13.91 -6.34 18.70
C PHE A 494 -14.10 -7.22 19.94
N ASP A 495 -14.68 -8.41 19.78
CA ASP A 495 -14.87 -9.37 20.87
C ASP A 495 -13.52 -9.76 21.52
N LEU A 496 -12.46 -9.91 20.71
CA LEU A 496 -11.12 -10.20 21.20
C LEU A 496 -10.55 -9.08 22.09
N PHE A 497 -10.75 -7.82 21.71
CA PHE A 497 -10.27 -6.67 22.48
C PHE A 497 -11.16 -6.36 23.70
N GLU A 498 -12.45 -6.64 23.63
CA GLU A 498 -13.35 -6.45 24.76
C GLU A 498 -13.14 -7.50 25.84
N GLY A 499 -12.87 -8.76 25.46
CA GLY A 499 -12.58 -9.84 26.38
C GLY A 499 -11.15 -9.84 26.97
N ASP A 500 -10.88 -10.81 27.85
CA ASP A 500 -9.58 -10.95 28.53
C ASP A 500 -8.57 -11.81 27.76
N ARG A 501 -9.03 -12.51 26.71
CA ARG A 501 -8.22 -13.46 25.93
C ARG A 501 -7.00 -12.79 25.29
N LEU A 502 -7.16 -11.57 24.76
CA LEU A 502 -6.07 -10.87 24.08
C LEU A 502 -4.88 -10.64 25.02
N ARG A 503 -5.14 -10.25 26.28
CA ARG A 503 -4.11 -10.03 27.28
C ARG A 503 -3.30 -11.30 27.52
N VAL A 504 -3.97 -12.43 27.70
CA VAL A 504 -3.33 -13.74 27.91
C VAL A 504 -2.42 -14.10 26.73
N LEU A 505 -2.89 -13.93 25.50
CA LEU A 505 -2.09 -14.20 24.30
C LEU A 505 -0.84 -13.31 24.25
N VAL A 506 -1.00 -12.01 24.46
CA VAL A 506 0.10 -11.04 24.40
C VAL A 506 1.14 -11.27 25.49
N ASP A 507 0.71 -11.61 26.71
CA ASP A 507 1.58 -11.91 27.86
C ASP A 507 2.34 -13.23 27.67
N SER A 508 1.74 -14.22 26.97
CA SER A 508 2.37 -15.51 26.66
C SER A 508 3.32 -15.50 25.46
N SER A 509 3.25 -14.45 24.63
CA SER A 509 3.95 -14.37 23.35
C SER A 509 5.46 -14.11 23.53
N PRO A 510 6.34 -14.87 22.84
CA PRO A 510 7.78 -14.61 22.87
C PRO A 510 8.08 -13.27 22.22
N LYS A 511 8.76 -12.39 22.96
CA LYS A 511 9.14 -11.06 22.45
C LYS A 511 10.51 -11.13 21.76
N LEU A 512 10.54 -11.72 20.56
CA LEU A 512 11.75 -11.74 19.72
C LEU A 512 11.90 -10.40 19.01
N ARG A 513 13.16 -9.97 18.83
CA ARG A 513 13.49 -8.75 18.08
C ARG A 513 14.50 -9.06 17.00
N GLY A 514 14.49 -8.25 15.95
CA GLY A 514 15.32 -8.50 14.80
C GLY A 514 15.49 -7.30 13.90
N ALA A 515 15.99 -7.58 12.71
CA ALA A 515 16.08 -6.62 11.62
C ALA A 515 15.48 -7.24 10.36
N LEU A 516 15.04 -6.37 9.45
CA LEU A 516 14.56 -6.77 8.15
C LEU A 516 15.70 -6.67 7.14
N LEU A 517 16.21 -7.82 6.68
CA LEU A 517 17.26 -7.84 5.68
C LEU A 517 16.67 -7.87 4.27
N PRO A 518 17.18 -7.06 3.33
CA PRO A 518 16.80 -7.17 1.92
C PRO A 518 17.26 -8.51 1.36
N VAL A 519 16.50 -9.04 0.41
CA VAL A 519 16.89 -10.22 -0.36
C VAL A 519 17.30 -9.74 -1.75
N GLU A 520 18.53 -10.04 -2.18
CA GLU A 520 19.04 -9.67 -3.51
C GLU A 520 18.40 -10.54 -4.61
N VAL A 521 17.07 -10.59 -4.70
CA VAL A 521 16.32 -11.57 -5.48
C VAL A 521 16.69 -11.49 -6.97
N THR A 522 16.51 -10.31 -7.58
CA THR A 522 16.60 -10.16 -9.04
C THR A 522 18.03 -10.29 -9.53
N ALA A 523 18.98 -9.69 -8.81
CA ALA A 523 20.41 -9.82 -9.11
C ALA A 523 20.87 -11.28 -9.00
N ASN A 524 20.44 -12.02 -7.96
CA ASN A 524 20.71 -13.45 -7.85
C ASN A 524 20.05 -14.26 -8.98
N TRP A 525 18.81 -13.93 -9.31
CA TRP A 525 18.06 -14.61 -10.37
C TRP A 525 18.79 -14.51 -11.71
N LEU A 526 19.19 -13.31 -12.13
CA LEU A 526 19.94 -13.12 -13.37
C LEU A 526 21.30 -13.84 -13.37
N ARG A 527 22.00 -13.90 -12.23
CA ARG A 527 23.23 -14.69 -12.09
C ARG A 527 22.99 -16.18 -12.40
N THR A 528 21.90 -16.76 -11.89
CA THR A 528 21.59 -18.19 -12.07
C THR A 528 21.06 -18.56 -13.45
N GLN A 529 20.48 -17.61 -14.19
CA GLN A 529 20.00 -17.86 -15.56
C GLN A 529 21.13 -17.80 -16.59
N SER A 530 22.18 -16.99 -16.34
CA SER A 530 23.35 -16.87 -17.22
C SER A 530 24.13 -18.20 -17.37
N THR A 531 24.05 -19.10 -16.38
CA THR A 531 24.71 -20.42 -16.42
C THR A 531 23.99 -21.47 -17.27
N ARG A 532 22.80 -21.17 -17.81
CA ARG A 532 22.05 -22.05 -18.73
C ARG A 532 22.03 -21.46 -20.13
N ARG A 533 23.17 -21.42 -20.83
CA ARG A 533 23.13 -21.34 -22.30
C ARG A 533 22.68 -22.71 -22.82
N PRO A 534 21.58 -22.83 -23.57
CA PRO A 534 21.31 -24.05 -24.32
C PRO A 534 22.44 -24.21 -25.33
N GLN A 535 23.16 -25.34 -25.28
CA GLN A 535 23.95 -25.74 -26.45
C GLN A 535 22.96 -25.98 -27.60
N PRO A 536 23.19 -25.43 -28.80
CA PRO A 536 22.38 -25.80 -29.95
C PRO A 536 22.59 -27.30 -30.20
N SER A 537 21.53 -28.09 -30.01
CA SER A 537 21.51 -29.48 -30.45
C SER A 537 21.48 -29.48 -31.97
N LEU A 538 22.64 -29.64 -32.59
CA LEU A 538 22.76 -30.07 -33.98
C LEU A 538 22.31 -31.53 -34.06
N THR A 539 20.99 -31.76 -34.11
CA THR A 539 20.47 -32.99 -34.69
C THR A 539 20.40 -32.78 -36.20
N ILE A 540 21.47 -33.20 -36.87
CA ILE A 540 21.43 -33.51 -38.30
C ILE A 540 20.44 -34.67 -38.43
N ALA A 541 19.32 -34.43 -39.10
CA ALA A 541 18.44 -35.49 -39.56
C ALA A 541 19.18 -36.23 -40.68
N GLU A 542 19.71 -37.41 -40.36
CA GLU A 542 20.08 -38.38 -41.39
C GLU A 542 18.78 -38.95 -41.97
N ASP A 543 18.51 -38.58 -43.22
CA ASP A 543 17.59 -39.29 -44.10
C ASP A 543 18.02 -40.76 -44.20
N ASN A 544 17.21 -41.66 -43.65
CA ASN A 544 17.25 -43.08 -44.00
C ASN A 544 16.02 -43.42 -44.85
N GLN A 545 16.18 -43.27 -46.16
CA GLN A 545 15.52 -44.14 -47.12
C GLN A 545 16.16 -45.53 -47.05
N THR A 546 15.38 -46.58 -46.80
CA THR A 546 15.45 -47.87 -47.52
C THR A 546 14.36 -48.83 -47.03
N ASP A 547 13.50 -49.20 -47.98
CA ASP A 547 12.89 -50.51 -48.24
C ASP A 547 12.46 -51.40 -47.06
N SER A 548 11.14 -51.52 -46.84
CA SER A 548 10.33 -52.70 -47.23
C SER A 548 8.83 -52.50 -46.96
#